data_AF-A0A839U4R6-F1
#
_entry.id   AF-A0A839U4R6-F1
#
_cell.length_a   1.000
_cell.length_b   1.000
_cell.length_c   1.000
_cell.angle_alpha   90.00
_cell.angle_beta   90.00
_cell.angle_gamma   90.00
#
_symmetry.space_group_name_H-M   'P 1'
#
loop_
_entity.id
_entity.type
_entity.pdbx_description
1 polymer ?
#
loop_
_entity_poly.entity_id
_entity_poly.type
_entity_poly.pdbx_seq_one_letter_code
_entity_poly.pdbx_strand_id
1 'polypeptide(L)' 'MTTFTETFVHFSDQPTGRFCTVTMNALKLPVAKVIFIDPPVPDETEADERARVLEIAKSLFSEAASSL' A
#
# COMPACT_ATOMS: atom_id res chain seq x y z
N MET A 1 15.84 7.82 -3.78
CA MET A 1 14.44 7.43 -3.55
C MET A 1 13.75 7.35 -4.90
N THR A 2 13.10 6.24 -5.22
CA THR A 2 12.31 6.11 -6.46
C THR A 2 11.02 6.91 -6.28
N THR A 3 10.83 7.95 -7.09
CA THR A 3 9.61 8.76 -7.03
C THR A 3 8.48 8.02 -7.72
N PHE A 4 7.46 7.58 -6.95
CA PHE A 4 6.24 7.01 -7.52
C PHE A 4 5.40 8.13 -8.12
N THR A 5 5.00 7.99 -9.38
CA THR A 5 4.20 8.98 -10.11
C THR A 5 2.71 8.84 -9.86
N GLU A 6 2.25 7.62 -9.56
CA GLU A 6 0.85 7.36 -9.22
C GLU A 6 0.78 6.33 -8.09
N THR A 7 0.02 6.66 -7.05
CA THR A 7 -0.22 5.78 -5.91
C THR A 7 -1.72 5.70 -5.65
N PHE A 8 -2.27 4.49 -5.64
CA PHE A 8 -3.68 4.25 -5.36
C PHE A 8 -3.83 3.30 -4.18
N VAL A 9 -4.64 3.70 -3.20
CA VAL A 9 -4.96 2.89 -2.01
C VAL A 9 -6.43 2.54 -2.06
N HIS A 10 -6.73 1.24 -2.05
CA HIS A 10 -8.08 0.70 -2.05
C HIS A 10 -8.28 -0.25 -0.87
N PHE A 11 -9.39 -0.05 -0.16
CA PHE A 11 -9.82 -0.91 0.93
C PHE A 11 -11.00 -1.75 0.45
N SER A 12 -10.97 -3.05 0.76
CA SER A 12 -12.03 -3.99 0.44
C SER A 12 -12.29 -4.91 1.63
N ASP A 13 -13.49 -4.86 2.17
CA ASP A 13 -13.91 -5.76 3.24
C ASP A 13 -14.21 -7.15 2.69
N GLN A 14 -13.57 -8.17 3.26
CA GLN A 14 -13.81 -9.58 2.94
C GLN A 14 -14.11 -10.38 4.21
N PRO A 15 -14.70 -11.59 4.10
CA PRO A 15 -14.99 -12.43 5.27
C PRO A 15 -13.76 -12.76 6.14
N THR A 16 -12.55 -12.71 5.56
CA THR A 16 -11.28 -12.97 6.26
C THR A 16 -10.60 -11.72 6.81
N GLY A 17 -11.20 -10.53 6.64
CA GLY A 17 -10.66 -9.25 7.10
C GLY A 17 -10.73 -8.15 6.04
N ARG A 18 -10.35 -6.92 6.41
CA ARG A 18 -10.25 -5.80 5.48
C ARG A 18 -8.92 -5.86 4.74
N PHE A 19 -8.99 -6.01 3.44
CA PHE A 19 -7.83 -6.02 2.57
C PHE A 19 -7.49 -4.59 2.18
N CYS A 20 -6.23 -4.23 2.35
CA CYS A 20 -5.65 -3.05 1.77
C CYS A 20 -4.86 -3.43 0.52
N THR A 21 -5.19 -2.78 -0.59
CA THR A 21 -4.47 -2.87 -1.86
C THR A 21 -3.80 -1.55 -2.14
N VAL A 22 -2.47 -1.55 -2.22
CA VAL A 22 -1.69 -0.39 -2.63
C VAL A 22 -1.07 -0.67 -3.99
N THR A 23 -1.43 0.15 -4.97
CA THR A 23 -0.88 0.11 -6.33
C THR A 23 0.07 1.29 -6.49
N MET A 24 1.29 1.01 -6.92
CA MET A 24 2.33 2.03 -7.14
C MET A 24 2.88 1.93 -8.55
N ASN A 25 2.96 3.07 -9.22
CA ASN A 25 3.58 3.21 -10.53
C ASN A 25 4.83 4.09 -10.40
N ALA A 26 5.94 3.61 -10.95
CA ALA A 26 7.14 4.40 -11.18
C ALA A 26 7.38 4.43 -12.70
N LEU A 27 7.52 5.63 -13.26
CA LEU A 27 7.72 5.89 -14.70
C LEU A 27 8.57 4.80 -15.40
N LYS A 28 7.96 4.15 -16.40
CA LYS A 28 8.55 3.10 -17.26
C LYS A 28 8.79 1.74 -16.60
N LEU A 29 8.34 1.51 -15.36
CA LEU A 29 8.37 0.20 -14.71
C LEU A 29 6.98 -0.47 -14.71
N PRO A 30 6.91 -1.80 -14.62
CA PRO A 30 5.66 -2.51 -14.37
C PRO A 30 4.98 -2.00 -13.09
N VAL A 31 3.65 -1.96 -13.11
CA VAL A 31 2.85 -1.60 -11.95
C VAL A 31 3.15 -2.56 -10.79
N ALA A 32 3.53 -2.00 -9.65
CA ALA A 32 3.74 -2.75 -8.42
C ALA A 32 2.46 -2.76 -7.59
N LYS A 33 2.14 -3.92 -7.00
CA LYS A 33 0.97 -4.08 -6.14
C LYS A 33 1.36 -4.78 -4.85
N VAL A 34 0.96 -4.19 -3.72
CA VAL A 34 1.09 -4.79 -2.39
C VAL A 34 -0.31 -4.99 -1.84
N ILE A 35 -0.57 -6.20 -1.31
CA ILE A 35 -1.87 -6.57 -0.73
C ILE A 35 -1.60 -7.12 0.66
N PHE A 36 -2.28 -6.58 1.67
CA PHE A 36 -2.20 -7.06 3.05
C PHE A 36 -3.53 -6.86 3.78
N ILE A 37 -3.71 -7.57 4.89
CA ILE A 37 -4.88 -7.40 5.76
C ILE A 37 -4.56 -6.28 6.76
N ASP A 38 -5.41 -5.26 6.79
CA ASP A 38 -5.27 -4.11 7.70
C ASP A 38 -6.64 -3.84 8.36
N PRO A 39 -6.86 -4.29 9.60
CA PRO A 39 -8.11 -4.00 10.31
C PRO A 39 -8.21 -2.49 10.64
N PRO A 40 -9.43 -1.91 10.64
CA PRO A 40 -9.64 -0.50 10.98
C PRO A 40 -9.21 -0.23 12.41
N VAL A 41 -8.45 0.84 12.61
CA VAL A 41 -8.04 1.32 13.93
C VAL A 41 -9.11 2.29 14.45
N PRO A 42 -9.68 2.07 15.65
CA PRO A 42 -10.60 3.03 16.23
C PRO A 42 -9.88 4.37 16.41
N ASP A 43 -10.53 5.45 16.00
CA ASP A 43 -10.04 6.84 16.09
C ASP A 43 -8.96 7.27 15.08
N GLU A 44 -8.61 6.43 14.09
CA GLU A 44 -7.75 6.82 12.96
C GLU A 44 -8.59 7.53 11.87
N THR A 45 -8.11 8.69 11.38
CA THR A 45 -8.77 9.36 10.25
C THR A 45 -8.45 8.64 8.93
N GLU A 46 -9.33 8.74 7.93
CA GLU A 46 -9.07 8.12 6.62
C GLU A 46 -7.76 8.62 5.98
N ALA A 47 -7.39 9.89 6.22
CA ALA A 47 -6.15 10.45 5.71
C ALA A 47 -4.92 9.84 6.39
N ASP A 48 -4.97 9.67 7.71
CA ASP A 48 -3.88 9.08 8.49
C ASP A 48 -3.69 7.60 8.16
N GLU A 49 -4.81 6.86 8.05
CA GLU A 49 -4.84 5.46 7.66
C GLU A 49 -4.18 5.26 6.28
N ARG A 50 -4.58 6.08 5.30
CA ARG A 50 -3.98 6.04 3.94
C ARG A 50 -2.49 6.35 3.96
N ALA A 51 -2.04 7.32 4.77
CA ALA A 51 -0.63 7.67 4.89
C ALA A 51 0.18 6.51 5.49
N ARG A 52 -0.30 5.93 6.60
CA ARG A 52 0.33 4.78 7.27
C ARG A 52 0.45 3.59 6.33
N VAL A 53 -0.65 3.22 5.69
CA VAL A 53 -0.72 2.11 4.71
C VAL A 53 0.26 2.32 3.56
N LEU A 54 0.37 3.54 3.04
CA LEU A 54 1.27 3.85 1.94
C LEU A 54 2.74 3.69 2.35
N GLU A 55 3.11 4.14 3.56
CA GLU A 55 4.48 3.98 4.08
C GLU A 55 4.85 2.51 4.31
N ILE A 56 3.90 1.70 4.80
CA ILE A 56 4.08 0.24 4.92
C ILE A 56 4.32 -0.38 3.53
N ALA A 57 3.48 -0.03 2.55
CA ALA A 57 3.60 -0.56 1.20
C ALA A 57 4.93 -0.18 0.52
N LYS A 58 5.40 1.06 0.70
CA LYS A 58 6.72 1.51 0.20
C LYS A 58 7.87 0.72 0.83
N SER A 59 7.79 0.45 2.14
CA SER A 59 8.79 -0.33 2.87
C SER A 59 8.83 -1.77 2.35
N LEU A 60 7.67 -2.43 2.26
CA LEU A 60 7.55 -3.79 1.72
C LEU A 60 8.04 -3.89 0.27
N PHE A 61 7.71 -2.90 -0.57
CA PHE A 61 8.19 -2.89 -1.94
C PHE A 61 9.72 -2.70 -2.02
N SER A 62 10.28 -1.85 -1.17
CA SER A 62 11.74 -1.63 -1.12
C SER A 62 12.48 -2.88 -0.65
N GLU A 63 11.94 -3.60 0.34
CA GLU A 63 12.47 -4.90 0.80
C GLU A 63 12.37 -5.95 -0.31
N ALA A 64 11.21 -6.08 -0.96
CA ALA A 64 11.02 -7.03 -2.07
C ALA A 64 11.96 -6.73 -3.24
N ALA A 65 12.15 -5.45 -3.58
CA ALA A 65 13.08 -5.04 -4.62
C ALA A 65 14.56 -5.29 -4.26
N SER A 66 14.91 -5.18 -2.97
CA SER A 66 16.26 -5.46 -2.47
C SER A 66 16.58 -6.95 -2.38
N SER A 67 15.54 -7.80 -2.36
CA SER A 67 15.66 -9.26 -2.32
C SER A 67 15.75 -9.92 -3.71
N LEU A 68 15.60 -9.15 -4.80
CA LEU A 68 15.80 -9.60 -6.18
C LEU A 68 17.28 -9.56 -6.57
#